data_AF-A0A9E7HHG0-F1
#
_entry.id   AF-A0A9E7HHG0-F1
#
_cell.length_a   1.000
_cell.length_b   1.000
_cell.length_c   1.000
_cell.angle_alpha   90.00
_cell.angle_beta   90.00
_cell.angle_gamma   90.00
#
_symmetry.space_group_name_H-M   'P 1'
#
loop_
_entity.id
_entity.type
_entity.pdbx_description
1 polymer ?
#
loop_
_entity_poly.entity_id
_entity_poly.type
_entity_poly.pdbx_seq_one_letter_code
_entity_poly.pdbx_strand_id
1 'polypeptide(L)'
;MEDSLSAQNLEWVKQFFLDYGLLRVRERYVMMQDSLSAFYDALCVPMSYEEEKVAPEPGLCQSRPSELHRDGEVGKSKAGIATQRERTRRLHLKDVANYVHLPITEAAKELQICPTALKKVCRKHGMLRWPYRKIKSLDRTISNLQRELRSGTAEGATEVAARIERLVAQRARICAGLPP
;
A
#
# COMPACT_ATOMS: atom_id res chain seq x y z
N MET A 1 44.93 -6.22 -24.69
CA MET A 1 46.05 -5.76 -23.85
C MET A 1 45.60 -4.50 -23.09
N GLU A 2 44.47 -4.57 -22.38
CA GLU A 2 43.84 -3.39 -21.72
C GLU A 2 43.42 -3.65 -20.25
N ASP A 3 43.64 -4.86 -19.70
CA ASP A 3 43.24 -5.20 -18.33
C ASP A 3 44.18 -4.67 -17.23
N SER A 4 45.40 -4.23 -17.59
CA SER A 4 46.43 -3.88 -16.59
C SER A 4 46.24 -2.51 -15.92
N LEU A 5 45.50 -1.58 -16.54
CA LEU A 5 45.27 -0.24 -15.99
C LEU A 5 44.17 -0.18 -14.92
N SER A 6 43.21 -1.13 -14.97
CA SER A 6 42.08 -1.21 -14.03
C SER A 6 42.50 -1.76 -12.66
N ALA A 7 43.31 -2.83 -12.66
CA ALA A 7 43.74 -3.50 -11.43
C ALA A 7 44.62 -2.60 -10.56
N GLN A 8 45.51 -1.80 -11.18
CA GLN A 8 46.42 -0.91 -10.47
C GLN A 8 45.67 0.25 -9.79
N ASN A 9 44.57 0.72 -10.39
CA ASN A 9 43.71 1.74 -9.82
C ASN A 9 42.91 1.18 -8.63
N LEU A 10 42.33 -0.02 -8.79
CA LEU A 10 41.58 -0.66 -7.71
C LEU A 10 42.47 -0.98 -6.50
N GLU A 11 43.70 -1.44 -6.73
CA GLU A 11 44.62 -1.80 -5.66
C GLU A 11 45.10 -0.56 -4.90
N TRP A 12 45.33 0.57 -5.59
CA TRP A 12 45.62 1.84 -4.93
C TRP A 12 44.44 2.34 -4.08
N VAL A 13 43.21 2.23 -4.58
CA VAL A 13 42.00 2.61 -3.84
C VAL A 13 41.84 1.75 -2.57
N LYS A 14 42.06 0.44 -2.66
CA LYS A 14 42.07 -0.45 -1.48
C LYS A 14 43.13 -0.01 -0.47
N GLN A 15 44.35 0.24 -0.92
CA GLN A 15 45.45 0.66 -0.04
C GLN A 15 45.13 1.99 0.66
N PHE A 16 44.58 2.95 -0.08
CA PHE A 16 44.12 4.23 0.46
C PHE A 16 43.08 4.05 1.58
N PHE A 17 42.08 3.19 1.39
CA PHE A 17 41.07 2.92 2.41
C PHE A 17 41.65 2.23 3.65
N LEU A 18 42.62 1.33 3.48
CA LEU A 18 43.32 0.70 4.60
C LEU A 18 44.13 1.71 5.42
N ASP A 19 44.92 2.55 4.75
CA ASP A 19 45.72 3.58 5.40
C ASP A 19 44.85 4.61 6.12
N TYR A 20 43.73 5.01 5.50
CA TYR A 20 42.74 5.90 6.10
C TYR A 20 42.09 5.27 7.35
N GLY A 21 41.72 3.99 7.29
CA GLY A 21 41.19 3.25 8.43
C GLY A 21 42.17 3.20 9.61
N LEU A 22 43.44 2.91 9.34
CA LEU A 22 44.50 2.88 10.35
C LEU A 22 44.74 4.26 10.98
N LEU A 23 44.70 5.33 10.19
CA LEU A 23 44.81 6.70 10.70
C LEU A 23 43.68 7.02 11.69
N ARG A 24 42.45 6.63 11.36
CA ARG A 24 41.27 6.86 12.22
C ARG A 24 41.30 6.06 13.51
N VAL A 25 41.81 4.83 13.48
CA VAL A 25 42.02 4.03 14.69
C VAL A 25 43.04 4.70 15.63
N ARG A 26 44.12 5.29 15.10
CA ARG A 26 45.11 6.05 15.90
C ARG A 26 44.50 7.32 16.53
N GLU A 27 43.54 7.94 15.86
CA GLU A 27 42.75 9.07 16.37
C GLU A 27 41.62 8.65 17.32
N ARG A 28 41.57 7.38 17.75
CA ARG A 28 40.55 6.79 18.65
C ARG A 28 39.12 6.77 18.10
N TYR A 29 38.94 6.79 16.79
CA TYR A 29 37.64 6.51 16.19
C TYR A 29 37.36 5.00 16.18
N VAL A 30 36.13 4.61 16.51
CA VAL A 30 35.66 3.22 16.41
C VAL A 30 34.96 3.06 15.07
N MET A 31 35.51 2.20 14.20
CA MET A 31 34.84 1.81 12.96
C MET A 31 33.67 0.88 13.30
N MET A 32 32.44 1.34 13.08
CA MET A 32 31.27 0.48 13.26
C MET A 32 31.16 -0.50 12.10
N GLN A 33 30.94 -1.78 12.41
CA GLN A 33 30.70 -2.79 11.39
C GLN A 33 29.40 -2.47 10.64
N ASP A 34 29.45 -2.48 9.31
CA ASP A 34 28.25 -2.29 8.51
C ASP A 34 27.33 -3.49 8.69
N SER A 35 26.17 -3.26 9.30
CA SER A 35 25.10 -4.24 9.50
C SER A 35 24.58 -4.85 8.19
N LEU A 36 24.89 -4.25 7.04
CA LEU A 36 24.49 -4.72 5.71
C LEU A 36 25.66 -5.31 4.90
N SER A 37 26.85 -5.48 5.49
CA SER A 37 28.02 -6.07 4.80
C SER A 37 27.70 -7.42 4.15
N ALA A 38 27.04 -8.33 4.90
CA ALA A 38 26.63 -9.63 4.38
C ALA A 38 25.64 -9.55 3.19
N PHE A 39 24.84 -8.47 3.11
CA PHE A 39 23.95 -8.24 1.97
C PHE A 39 24.74 -7.80 0.73
N TYR A 40 25.73 -6.92 0.89
CA TYR A 40 26.57 -6.50 -0.23
C TYR A 40 27.46 -7.62 -0.77
N ASP A 41 28.00 -8.48 0.11
CA ASP A 41 28.75 -9.66 -0.31
C ASP A 41 27.89 -10.60 -1.18
N ALA A 42 26.63 -10.82 -0.80
CA ALA A 42 25.69 -11.63 -1.58
C ALA A 42 25.37 -11.03 -2.96
N LEU A 43 25.33 -9.70 -3.07
CA LEU A 43 25.12 -9.02 -4.36
C LEU A 43 26.37 -9.02 -5.25
N CYS A 44 27.55 -9.11 -4.65
CA CYS A 44 28.84 -9.10 -5.34
C CYS A 44 29.33 -10.49 -5.75
N VAL A 45 28.55 -11.55 -5.54
CA VAL A 45 28.86 -12.89 -6.06
C VAL A 45 28.84 -12.83 -7.59
N PRO A 46 29.95 -13.13 -8.28
CA PRO A 46 29.96 -13.17 -9.73
C PRO A 46 28.98 -14.23 -10.21
N MET A 47 27.98 -13.83 -10.99
CA MET A 47 27.14 -14.77 -11.73
C MET A 47 27.99 -15.38 -12.85
N SER A 48 28.77 -16.41 -12.54
CA SER A 48 29.34 -17.30 -13.55
C SER A 48 28.17 -18.07 -14.17
N TYR A 49 27.76 -17.66 -15.36
CA TYR A 49 26.81 -18.43 -16.17
C TYR A 49 27.52 -19.69 -16.66
N GLU A 50 27.57 -20.72 -15.82
CA GLU A 50 27.85 -22.08 -16.24
C GLU A 50 26.54 -22.86 -16.15
N GLU A 51 26.07 -23.28 -17.32
CA GLU A 51 24.85 -24.03 -17.55
C GLU A 51 25.10 -25.51 -17.23
N GLU A 52 24.69 -26.02 -16.06
CA GLU A 52 24.48 -27.47 -15.91
C GLU A 52 23.49 -27.87 -14.78
N LYS A 53 22.67 -28.88 -15.12
CA LYS A 53 21.52 -29.44 -14.38
C LYS A 53 21.95 -30.32 -13.21
N VAL A 54 21.29 -30.22 -12.03
CA VAL A 54 20.92 -31.39 -11.17
C VAL A 54 19.66 -31.07 -10.32
N ALA A 55 18.83 -32.09 -10.12
CA ALA A 55 17.47 -32.16 -9.56
C ALA A 55 17.29 -31.82 -8.05
N PRO A 56 16.04 -31.64 -7.55
CA PRO A 56 15.73 -31.09 -6.22
C PRO A 56 15.43 -32.18 -5.17
N GLU A 57 15.74 -31.94 -3.90
CA GLU A 57 15.23 -32.72 -2.74
C GLU A 57 15.33 -31.85 -1.45
N PRO A 58 14.59 -32.16 -0.36
CA PRO A 58 13.69 -31.22 0.31
C PRO A 58 14.06 -31.01 1.79
N GLY A 59 13.69 -29.86 2.37
CA GLY A 59 14.00 -29.60 3.78
C GLY A 59 13.40 -28.34 4.36
N LEU A 60 12.12 -28.44 4.72
CA LEU A 60 11.32 -27.61 5.61
C LEU A 60 12.03 -26.59 6.53
N CYS A 61 11.51 -25.35 6.54
CA CYS A 61 11.29 -24.64 7.81
C CYS A 61 9.81 -24.27 7.91
N GLN A 62 9.13 -24.92 8.85
CA GLN A 62 7.74 -24.68 9.20
C GLN A 62 7.66 -23.40 10.03
N SER A 63 6.82 -22.46 9.60
CA SER A 63 6.22 -21.47 10.50
C SER A 63 4.74 -21.40 10.15
N ARG A 64 3.93 -21.86 11.11
CA ARG A 64 2.50 -22.11 10.97
C ARG A 64 1.72 -20.79 10.79
N PRO A 65 0.61 -20.78 10.05
CA PRO A 65 -0.15 -19.57 9.72
C PRO A 65 -1.21 -19.27 10.79
N SER A 66 -1.33 -18.00 11.18
CA SER A 66 -2.55 -17.49 11.80
C SER A 66 -3.47 -16.97 10.69
N GLU A 67 -4.30 -17.88 10.17
CA GLU A 67 -5.43 -17.55 9.32
C GLU A 67 -6.48 -16.75 10.09
N LEU A 68 -7.03 -15.71 9.45
CA LEU A 68 -8.47 -15.47 9.42
C LEU A 68 -8.81 -14.88 8.04
N HIS A 69 -9.23 -15.79 7.15
CA HIS A 69 -10.26 -15.73 6.08
C HIS A 69 -10.71 -14.37 5.51
N ARG A 70 -11.11 -14.20 4.24
CA ARG A 70 -11.17 -14.93 2.95
C ARG A 70 -11.89 -13.90 2.03
N ASP A 71 -11.54 -13.63 0.78
CA ASP A 71 -11.95 -14.34 -0.44
C ASP A 71 -11.58 -13.45 -1.65
N GLY A 72 -11.26 -14.08 -2.78
CA GLY A 72 -11.43 -13.48 -4.10
C GLY A 72 -10.16 -13.29 -4.94
N GLU A 73 -9.74 -14.38 -5.58
CA GLU A 73 -8.90 -14.37 -6.78
C GLU A 73 -9.45 -13.39 -7.83
N VAL A 74 -8.62 -12.50 -8.37
CA VAL A 74 -8.88 -11.83 -9.67
C VAL A 74 -7.55 -11.61 -10.40
N GLY A 75 -7.54 -12.03 -11.66
CA GLY A 75 -6.38 -12.23 -12.54
C GLY A 75 -5.33 -11.12 -12.60
N LYS A 76 -4.08 -11.57 -12.72
CA LYS A 76 -2.89 -10.74 -12.96
C LYS A 76 -2.94 -10.10 -14.35
N SER A 77 -3.58 -8.95 -14.48
CA SER A 77 -3.20 -7.98 -15.52
C SER A 77 -1.82 -7.46 -15.13
N LYS A 78 -0.74 -7.98 -15.74
CA LYS A 78 0.64 -7.50 -15.51
C LYS A 78 0.84 -6.11 -16.13
N ALA A 79 0.08 -5.12 -15.69
CA ALA A 79 0.45 -3.73 -15.88
C ALA A 79 1.70 -3.50 -15.00
N GLY A 80 2.83 -3.14 -15.61
CA GLY A 80 4.09 -2.97 -14.88
C GLY A 80 3.95 -1.98 -13.73
N ILE A 81 4.77 -2.12 -12.68
CA ILE A 81 4.75 -1.27 -11.47
C ILE A 81 4.75 0.24 -11.84
N ALA A 82 5.45 0.61 -12.92
CA ALA A 82 5.45 1.97 -13.46
C ALA A 82 4.05 2.46 -13.89
N THR A 83 3.29 1.64 -14.63
CA THR A 83 1.93 1.98 -15.07
C THR A 83 0.96 2.14 -13.90
N GLN A 84 1.11 1.30 -12.85
CA GLN A 84 0.30 1.41 -11.64
C GLN A 84 0.61 2.69 -10.85
N ARG A 85 1.88 3.09 -10.77
CA ARG A 85 2.29 4.36 -10.15
C ARG A 85 1.72 5.55 -10.89
N GLU A 86 1.76 5.54 -12.22
CA GLU A 86 1.21 6.62 -13.03
C GLU A 86 -0.30 6.76 -12.86
N ARG A 87 -1.05 5.65 -12.88
CA ARG A 87 -2.50 5.66 -12.56
C ARG A 87 -2.78 6.23 -11.17
N THR A 88 -2.01 5.80 -10.17
CA THR A 88 -2.14 6.29 -8.80
C THR A 88 -1.83 7.79 -8.68
N ARG A 89 -0.91 8.31 -9.51
CA ARG A 89 -0.53 9.74 -9.51
C ARG A 89 -1.61 10.62 -10.10
N ARG A 90 -2.35 10.11 -11.10
CA ARG A 90 -3.44 10.83 -11.78
C ARG A 90 -4.77 10.79 -11.02
N LEU A 91 -4.91 9.88 -10.06
CA LEU A 91 -6.12 9.74 -9.25
C LEU A 91 -6.33 10.94 -8.34
N HIS A 92 -7.46 11.62 -8.53
CA HIS A 92 -7.92 12.69 -7.66
C HIS A 92 -8.94 12.20 -6.63
N LEU A 93 -9.09 12.98 -5.55
CA LEU A 93 -10.11 12.72 -4.53
C LEU A 93 -11.52 12.61 -5.11
N LYS A 94 -11.84 13.40 -6.14
CA LYS A 94 -13.14 13.37 -6.83
C LYS A 94 -13.43 12.00 -7.46
N ASP A 95 -12.41 11.35 -8.01
CA ASP A 95 -12.55 10.02 -8.61
C ASP A 95 -12.86 9.00 -7.52
N VAL A 96 -12.20 9.11 -6.37
CA VAL A 96 -12.42 8.22 -5.21
C VAL A 96 -13.77 8.46 -4.54
N ALA A 97 -14.20 9.73 -4.46
CA ALA A 97 -15.46 10.16 -3.83
C ALA A 97 -16.67 9.43 -4.41
N ASN A 98 -16.66 9.14 -5.71
CA ASN A 98 -17.73 8.39 -6.37
C ASN A 98 -17.86 6.95 -5.86
N TYR A 99 -16.80 6.34 -5.32
CA TYR A 99 -16.78 4.93 -4.90
C TYR A 99 -16.80 4.73 -3.38
N VAL A 100 -16.89 5.79 -2.56
CA VAL A 100 -16.83 5.64 -1.09
C VAL A 100 -18.03 4.90 -0.48
N HIS A 101 -19.10 4.75 -1.25
CA HIS A 101 -20.27 3.97 -0.90
C HIS A 101 -20.02 2.45 -0.99
N LEU A 102 -18.92 2.02 -1.60
CA LEU A 102 -18.50 0.63 -1.72
C LEU A 102 -17.44 0.26 -0.66
N PRO A 103 -17.27 -1.04 -0.36
CA PRO A 103 -16.08 -1.53 0.33
C PRO A 103 -14.80 -1.12 -0.40
N ILE A 104 -13.73 -0.86 0.36
CA ILE A 104 -12.45 -0.40 -0.21
C ILE A 104 -11.86 -1.38 -1.23
N THR A 105 -12.14 -2.68 -1.07
CA THR A 105 -11.72 -3.74 -1.99
C THR A 105 -12.42 -3.63 -3.33
N GLU A 106 -13.72 -3.36 -3.34
CA GLU A 106 -14.52 -3.16 -4.56
C GLU A 106 -14.17 -1.83 -5.23
N ALA A 107 -14.10 -0.75 -4.46
CA ALA A 107 -13.66 0.56 -4.97
C ALA A 107 -12.27 0.49 -5.64
N ALA A 108 -11.35 -0.29 -5.08
CA ALA A 108 -10.03 -0.50 -5.66
C ALA A 108 -10.07 -1.28 -6.99
N LYS A 109 -10.99 -2.25 -7.13
CA LYS A 109 -11.21 -2.99 -8.38
C LYS A 109 -11.76 -2.09 -9.47
N GLU A 110 -12.78 -1.28 -9.15
CA GLU A 110 -13.36 -0.31 -10.10
C GLU A 110 -12.32 0.71 -10.58
N LEU A 111 -11.48 1.20 -9.65
CA LEU A 111 -10.41 2.14 -9.95
C LEU A 111 -9.14 1.50 -10.55
N GLN A 112 -9.11 0.17 -10.72
CA GLN A 112 -7.97 -0.58 -11.27
C GLN A 112 -6.64 -0.29 -10.54
N ILE A 113 -6.69 -0.12 -9.21
CA ILE A 113 -5.52 0.12 -8.36
C ILE A 113 -5.52 -0.84 -7.17
N CYS A 114 -4.35 -1.04 -6.57
CA CYS A 114 -4.29 -1.88 -5.37
C CYS A 114 -4.91 -1.15 -4.16
N PRO A 115 -5.56 -1.87 -3.23
CA PRO A 115 -6.13 -1.26 -2.02
C PRO A 115 -5.13 -0.47 -1.18
N THR A 116 -3.85 -0.85 -1.20
CA THR A 116 -2.79 -0.14 -0.48
C THR A 116 -2.45 1.19 -1.15
N ALA A 117 -2.43 1.27 -2.48
CA ALA A 117 -2.30 2.53 -3.21
C ALA A 117 -3.52 3.43 -2.99
N LEU A 118 -4.74 2.87 -3.04
CA LEU A 118 -5.97 3.61 -2.75
C LEU A 118 -5.91 4.25 -1.37
N LYS A 119 -5.54 3.47 -0.33
CA LYS A 119 -5.34 3.98 1.03
C LYS A 119 -4.31 5.11 1.09
N LYS A 120 -3.19 5.02 0.35
CA LYS A 120 -2.16 6.07 0.30
C LYS A 120 -2.72 7.36 -0.30
N VAL A 121 -3.46 7.28 -1.40
CA VAL A 121 -4.11 8.45 -2.02
C VAL A 121 -5.14 9.07 -1.08
N CYS A 122 -6.01 8.25 -0.49
CA CYS A 122 -7.02 8.73 0.48
C CYS A 122 -6.39 9.49 1.64
N ARG A 123 -5.32 8.93 2.24
CA ARG A 123 -4.61 9.57 3.36
C ARG A 123 -3.95 10.90 2.96
N LYS A 124 -3.39 11.01 1.74
CA LYS A 124 -2.84 12.28 1.22
C LYS A 124 -3.88 13.40 1.15
N HIS A 125 -5.14 13.03 0.91
CA HIS A 125 -6.26 13.97 0.82
C HIS A 125 -7.05 14.10 2.13
N GLY A 126 -6.50 13.67 3.27
CA GLY A 126 -7.13 13.82 4.59
C GLY A 126 -8.17 12.75 4.95
N MET A 127 -8.46 11.79 4.05
CA MET A 127 -9.34 10.65 4.36
C MET A 127 -8.56 9.55 5.09
N LEU A 128 -8.42 9.71 6.41
CA LEU A 128 -7.70 8.75 7.27
C LEU A 128 -8.43 7.41 7.37
N ARG A 129 -9.77 7.43 7.39
CA ARG A 129 -10.63 6.25 7.52
C ARG A 129 -11.65 6.19 6.39
N TRP A 130 -11.79 5.03 5.78
CA TRP A 130 -12.74 4.80 4.70
C TRP A 130 -14.19 4.92 5.22
N PRO A 131 -15.03 5.83 4.66
CA PRO A 131 -16.31 6.20 5.25
C PRO A 131 -17.46 5.21 4.99
N TYR A 132 -17.20 4.10 4.29
CA TYR A 132 -18.17 3.04 4.01
C TYR A 132 -19.00 2.62 5.23
N ARG A 133 -18.35 2.42 6.39
CA ARG A 133 -19.06 2.01 7.62
C ARG A 133 -20.07 3.06 8.08
N LYS A 134 -19.74 4.35 7.96
CA LYS A 134 -20.62 5.44 8.36
C LYS A 134 -21.79 5.59 7.38
N ILE A 135 -21.52 5.48 6.08
CA ILE A 135 -22.54 5.48 5.02
C ILE A 135 -23.54 4.34 5.25
N LYS A 136 -23.05 3.11 5.46
CA LYS A 136 -23.89 1.94 5.73
C LYS A 136 -24.76 2.11 6.99
N SER A 137 -24.25 2.80 8.01
CA SER A 137 -25.03 3.13 9.20
C SER A 137 -26.15 4.12 8.89
N LEU A 138 -25.86 5.19 8.13
CA LEU A 138 -26.84 6.18 7.73
C LEU A 138 -27.93 5.55 6.85
N ASP A 139 -27.56 4.71 5.89
CA ASP A 139 -28.50 4.00 5.01
C ASP A 139 -29.48 3.13 5.80
N ARG A 140 -29.00 2.45 6.85
CA ARG A 140 -29.85 1.67 7.75
C ARG A 140 -30.83 2.55 8.51
N THR A 141 -30.36 3.67 9.08
CA THR A 141 -31.23 4.61 9.80
C THR A 141 -32.28 5.22 8.87
N ILE A 142 -31.89 5.63 7.66
CA ILE A 142 -32.80 6.13 6.63
C ILE A 142 -33.85 5.07 6.29
N SER A 143 -33.42 3.82 6.04
CA SER A 143 -34.33 2.72 5.69
C SER A 143 -35.36 2.42 6.79
N ASN A 144 -34.96 2.51 8.06
CA ASN A 144 -35.85 2.32 9.20
C ASN A 144 -36.87 3.46 9.30
N LEU A 145 -36.43 4.72 9.22
CA LEU A 145 -37.32 5.89 9.24
C LEU A 145 -38.29 5.89 8.05
N GLN A 146 -37.83 5.48 6.87
CA GLN A 146 -38.70 5.29 5.70
C GLN A 146 -39.75 4.20 5.91
N ARG A 147 -39.44 3.15 6.68
CA ARG A 147 -40.40 2.11 7.04
C ARG A 147 -41.45 2.65 8.02
N GLU A 148 -41.02 3.38 9.03
CA GLU A 148 -41.89 4.07 9.99
C GLU A 148 -42.86 5.03 9.29
N LEU A 149 -42.36 5.81 8.32
CA LEU A 149 -43.19 6.73 7.53
C LEU A 149 -44.27 5.99 6.71
N ARG A 150 -43.98 4.78 6.23
CA ARG A 150 -44.96 3.95 5.50
C ARG A 150 -45.99 3.29 6.42
N SER A 151 -45.67 3.09 7.70
CA SER A 151 -46.53 2.39 8.66
C SER A 151 -47.26 3.29 9.66
N GLY A 152 -46.91 4.58 9.75
CA GLY A 152 -47.37 5.51 10.78
C GLY A 152 -48.51 6.45 10.37
N THR A 153 -49.21 6.99 11.37
CA THR A 153 -50.26 8.00 11.25
C THR A 153 -49.69 9.40 10.91
N ALA A 154 -50.51 10.25 10.29
CA ALA A 154 -50.09 11.52 9.68
C ALA A 154 -49.40 12.53 10.62
N GLU A 155 -49.64 12.46 11.94
CA GLU A 155 -49.22 13.47 12.92
C GLU A 155 -47.71 13.49 13.24
N GLY A 156 -46.91 12.54 12.76
CA GLY A 156 -45.44 12.55 12.87
C GLY A 156 -44.71 12.49 11.53
N ALA A 157 -45.45 12.41 10.42
CA ALA A 157 -44.88 12.14 9.10
C ALA A 157 -43.94 13.26 8.62
N THR A 158 -44.27 14.51 8.92
CA THR A 158 -43.47 15.69 8.57
C THR A 158 -42.11 15.70 9.29
N GLU A 159 -42.08 15.36 10.58
CA GLU A 159 -40.85 15.30 11.36
C GLU A 159 -39.94 14.16 10.92
N VAL A 160 -40.53 12.97 10.70
CA VAL A 160 -39.79 11.80 10.18
C VAL A 160 -39.20 12.09 8.81
N ALA A 161 -39.96 12.75 7.92
CA ALA A 161 -39.48 13.16 6.60
C ALA A 161 -38.32 14.16 6.70
N ALA A 162 -38.43 15.19 7.54
CA ALA A 162 -37.35 16.15 7.78
C ALA A 162 -36.09 15.46 8.35
N ARG A 163 -36.25 14.45 9.20
CA ARG A 163 -35.13 13.66 9.72
C ARG A 163 -34.45 12.83 8.63
N ILE A 164 -35.22 12.20 7.75
CA ILE A 164 -34.69 11.46 6.59
C ILE A 164 -33.88 12.40 5.71
N GLU A 165 -34.40 13.58 5.39
CA GLU A 165 -33.72 14.57 4.55
C GLU A 165 -32.36 14.98 5.14
N ARG A 166 -32.29 15.25 6.46
CA ARG A 166 -31.03 15.57 7.15
C ARG A 166 -30.01 14.43 7.04
N LEU A 167 -30.44 13.17 7.19
CA LEU A 167 -29.55 12.01 7.08
C LEU A 167 -29.07 11.78 5.65
N VAL A 168 -29.94 12.00 4.65
CA VAL A 168 -29.58 11.94 3.23
C VAL A 168 -28.57 13.03 2.89
N ALA A 169 -28.78 14.26 3.36
CA ALA A 169 -27.83 15.36 3.19
C ALA A 169 -26.48 15.04 3.86
N GLN A 170 -26.49 14.48 5.08
CA GLN A 170 -25.27 14.03 5.75
C GLN A 170 -24.54 12.94 4.96
N ARG A 171 -25.26 11.96 4.43
CA ARG A 171 -24.69 10.91 3.56
C ARG A 171 -24.07 11.52 2.29
N ALA A 172 -24.78 12.42 1.63
CA ALA A 172 -24.30 13.10 0.43
C ALA A 172 -23.01 13.89 0.68
N ARG A 173 -22.92 14.61 1.81
CA ARG A 173 -21.70 15.33 2.21
C ARG A 173 -20.48 14.40 2.35
N ILE A 174 -20.68 13.24 2.96
CA ILE A 174 -19.62 12.22 3.10
C ILE A 174 -19.20 11.69 1.73
N CYS A 175 -20.16 11.42 0.84
CA CYS A 175 -19.89 10.96 -0.52
C CYS A 175 -19.21 12.03 -1.40
N ALA A 176 -19.48 13.31 -1.17
CA ALA A 176 -18.86 14.41 -1.90
C ALA A 176 -17.38 14.64 -1.53
N GLY A 177 -16.84 13.88 -0.59
CA GLY A 177 -15.44 14.01 -0.15
C GLY A 177 -15.18 15.27 0.67
N LEU A 178 -16.23 15.93 1.20
CA LEU A 178 -16.03 16.95 2.23
C LEU A 178 -15.65 16.25 3.54
N PRO A 179 -14.50 16.56 4.14
CA PRO A 179 -14.21 16.11 5.49
C PRO A 179 -15.32 16.61 6.44
N PRO A 180 -15.67 15.82 7.46
CA PRO A 180 -16.67 16.19 8.46
C PRO A 180 -16.27 17.41 9.27
#